data_AF-A0A948WNV6-F1
#
_entry.id   AF-A0A948WNV6-F1
#
_cell.length_a   1.000
_cell.length_b   1.000
_cell.length_c   1.000
_cell.angle_alpha   90.00
_cell.angle_beta   90.00
_cell.angle_gamma   90.00
#
_symmetry.space_group_name_H-M   'P 1'
#
loop_
_entity.id
_entity.type
_entity.pdbx_description
1 polymer ?
#
loop_
_entity_poly.entity_id
_entity_poly.type
_entity_poly.pdbx_seq_one_letter_code
_entity_poly.pdbx_strand_id
1 'polypeptide(L)'
;LIYYREDAGGLVMGGYERNCAPWALDDHLVDRIPPDFNGRLLEEDWERFEEITVNSRERVPAMNEITVTKLINGPEAFTPDNEFCLGESDVKGFFVAAGFCAHGLAGAGGIGKVMAEWISAGEPQMDLWEMDIRRFGPQYRSPSYTLARTRENYETYYDIRYPGHERQAGRPLKTSSAYPWHLEHGASFGEKSGWERVNWYEPNARLGDESLRPRGWAGMNWSPAVGAEHRATREAAGLYDESSFAKIEITGPGAAELLGRLCDNDVAREVGKITYTQMLNSRGGIECDFTVTRLGDEHFAIVTGTAFGQHDIAWIRSHMPDDGSVEVHDVTARFACFGLWGPKAREILQPLTPDRLDSEAFPYLSAREITVGDVPVRALRVTFVGELGWELYCPTEYGATLWRTLYGAGQPHGLLACGYKAIDTLRLEKGYRVWAADITPDDNPYEAGLGFAVKKGRPGGFIGEEALAEAGEPLRRLVAITLDDPRAVALGNEPVRIAGEIAGRVTSGGCGYTVGESIALAYVPAGVSEPGTPVEIDIFGEWVTGTVVQEPLYDPAGERLRA
;
A
#
# COMPACT_ATOMS: atom_id res chain seq x y z
N LEU A 1 -12.73 -4.79 27.43
CA LEU A 1 -13.65 -5.28 26.37
C LEU A 1 -13.67 -6.81 26.45
N ILE A 2 -14.84 -7.44 26.31
CA ILE A 2 -15.07 -8.83 26.74
C ILE A 2 -15.99 -9.58 25.76
N TYR A 3 -15.84 -10.90 25.66
CA TYR A 3 -16.73 -11.79 24.92
C TYR A 3 -17.33 -12.86 25.84
N TYR A 4 -18.45 -13.45 25.38
CA TYR A 4 -19.16 -14.50 26.09
C TYR A 4 -19.61 -15.60 25.14
N ARG A 5 -19.64 -16.84 25.61
CA ARG A 5 -20.35 -17.95 24.96
C ARG A 5 -20.94 -18.89 26.01
N GLU A 6 -22.03 -19.56 25.65
CA GLU A 6 -22.56 -20.66 26.46
C GLU A 6 -21.59 -21.87 26.41
N ASP A 7 -21.46 -22.58 27.52
CA ASP A 7 -20.65 -23.79 27.63
C ASP A 7 -21.26 -24.77 28.63
N ALA A 8 -21.81 -25.88 28.15
CA ALA A 8 -22.36 -26.97 28.96
C ALA A 8 -23.33 -26.52 30.09
N GLY A 9 -24.21 -25.55 29.79
CA GLY A 9 -25.15 -24.97 30.76
C GLY A 9 -24.56 -23.90 31.69
N GLY A 10 -23.28 -23.56 31.50
CA GLY A 10 -22.60 -22.41 32.08
C GLY A 10 -22.21 -21.36 31.03
N LEU A 11 -21.28 -20.48 31.41
CA LEU A 11 -20.82 -19.37 30.60
C LEU A 11 -19.29 -19.35 30.58
N VAL A 12 -18.72 -19.19 29.39
CA VAL A 12 -17.31 -18.81 29.21
C VAL A 12 -17.26 -17.32 28.94
N MET A 13 -16.38 -16.64 29.67
CA MET A 13 -16.10 -15.22 29.53
C MET A 13 -14.60 -15.03 29.34
N GLY A 14 -14.22 -14.17 28.40
CA GLY A 14 -12.84 -13.80 28.16
C GLY A 14 -12.74 -12.39 27.59
N GLY A 15 -11.52 -11.93 27.37
CA GLY A 15 -11.23 -10.61 26.81
C GLY A 15 -9.73 -10.46 26.56
N TYR A 16 -9.35 -9.25 26.16
CA TYR A 16 -7.97 -8.85 25.94
C TYR A 16 -7.59 -7.81 26.97
N GLU A 17 -6.56 -8.09 27.78
CA GLU A 17 -6.03 -7.15 28.77
C GLU A 17 -5.27 -5.98 28.12
N ARG A 18 -5.27 -4.82 28.79
CA ARG A 18 -4.48 -3.64 28.37
C ARG A 18 -3.02 -3.71 28.74
N ASN A 19 -2.65 -4.63 29.63
CA ASN A 19 -1.29 -4.87 30.07
C ASN A 19 -0.97 -6.35 29.87
N CYS A 20 -0.66 -6.70 28.62
CA CYS A 20 -0.45 -8.10 28.26
C CYS A 20 0.94 -8.59 28.68
N ALA A 21 1.07 -9.90 28.86
CA ALA A 21 2.34 -10.54 29.15
C ALA A 21 2.73 -11.52 28.04
N PRO A 22 3.91 -11.39 27.41
CA PRO A 22 4.42 -12.41 26.53
C PRO A 22 4.75 -13.65 27.34
N TRP A 23 4.63 -14.80 26.70
CA TRP A 23 5.04 -16.06 27.28
C TRP A 23 6.14 -16.69 26.43
N ALA A 24 7.17 -17.19 27.10
CA ALA A 24 8.32 -17.88 26.49
C ALA A 24 9.10 -17.04 25.46
N LEU A 25 8.98 -15.71 25.46
CA LEU A 25 9.74 -14.80 24.61
C LEU A 25 10.02 -13.48 25.34
N ASP A 26 11.06 -12.78 24.92
CA ASP A 26 11.47 -11.47 25.43
C ASP A 26 12.10 -10.61 24.32
N ASP A 27 12.59 -9.42 24.68
CA ASP A 27 13.20 -8.48 23.74
C ASP A 27 14.47 -9.01 23.04
N HIS A 28 14.98 -10.17 23.47
CA HIS A 28 16.19 -10.79 22.94
C HIS A 28 15.95 -12.14 22.27
N LEU A 29 14.76 -12.74 22.41
CA LEU A 29 14.48 -14.05 21.85
C LEU A 29 12.97 -14.27 21.61
N VAL A 30 12.64 -14.85 20.46
CA VAL A 30 11.25 -15.13 20.05
C VAL A 30 10.73 -16.52 20.46
N ASP A 31 11.57 -17.40 21.03
CA ASP A 31 11.18 -18.77 21.37
C ASP A 31 12.00 -19.40 22.52
N ARG A 32 11.38 -19.60 23.69
CA ARG A 32 11.81 -20.44 24.82
C ARG A 32 10.75 -21.45 25.21
N ILE A 33 9.89 -21.86 24.28
CA ILE A 33 8.81 -22.78 24.58
C ILE A 33 9.44 -24.12 25.02
N PRO A 34 9.12 -24.64 26.21
CA PRO A 34 9.64 -25.93 26.64
C PRO A 34 9.26 -27.03 25.63
N PRO A 35 10.21 -27.88 25.19
CA PRO A 35 9.93 -28.93 24.19
C PRO A 35 8.83 -29.93 24.60
N ASP A 36 8.52 -30.03 25.90
CA ASP A 36 7.50 -30.89 26.46
C ASP A 36 6.17 -30.18 26.77
N PHE A 37 6.00 -28.92 26.33
CA PHE A 37 4.76 -28.16 26.46
C PHE A 37 3.72 -28.64 25.42
N ASN A 38 3.04 -29.73 25.72
CA ASN A 38 1.97 -30.31 24.90
C ASN A 38 0.78 -30.71 25.78
N GLY A 39 -0.44 -30.27 25.42
CA GLY A 39 -1.66 -30.55 26.18
C GLY A 39 -1.68 -29.91 27.58
N ARG A 40 -0.92 -28.83 27.78
CA ARG A 40 -0.78 -28.10 29.05
C ARG A 40 -1.32 -26.67 28.93
N LEU A 41 -1.68 -26.10 30.07
CA LEU A 41 -2.01 -24.68 30.24
C LEU A 41 -0.90 -24.00 31.06
N LEU A 42 -0.85 -22.68 30.98
CA LEU A 42 -0.06 -21.86 31.90
C LEU A 42 -0.72 -21.85 33.28
N GLU A 43 0.05 -21.44 34.29
CA GLU A 43 -0.52 -21.18 35.62
C GLU A 43 -1.57 -20.08 35.54
N GLU A 44 -2.62 -20.19 36.36
CA GLU A 44 -3.67 -19.19 36.45
C GLU A 44 -3.10 -17.84 36.92
N ASP A 45 -3.40 -16.76 36.20
CA ASP A 45 -2.98 -15.39 36.52
C ASP A 45 -4.20 -14.52 36.81
N TRP A 46 -4.66 -14.59 38.06
CA TRP A 46 -5.88 -13.91 38.51
C TRP A 46 -5.72 -12.39 38.58
N GLU A 47 -4.52 -11.91 38.87
CA GLU A 47 -4.23 -10.47 38.94
C GLU A 47 -4.34 -9.85 37.53
N ARG A 48 -3.76 -10.49 36.50
CA ARG A 48 -3.89 -10.01 35.12
C ARG A 48 -5.33 -10.06 34.61
N PHE A 49 -6.10 -11.07 35.03
CA PHE A 49 -7.51 -11.23 34.62
C PHE A 49 -8.50 -10.31 35.37
N GLU A 50 -8.05 -9.59 36.39
CA GLU A 50 -8.92 -8.76 37.24
C GLU A 50 -9.62 -7.66 36.43
N GLU A 51 -8.91 -6.96 35.54
CA GLU A 51 -9.47 -5.89 34.70
C GLU A 51 -10.66 -6.40 33.87
N ILE A 52 -10.50 -7.57 33.24
CA ILE A 52 -11.53 -8.20 32.41
C ILE A 52 -12.73 -8.58 33.28
N THR A 53 -12.47 -9.16 34.46
CA THR A 53 -13.51 -9.59 35.40
C THR A 53 -14.34 -8.42 35.93
N VAL A 54 -13.70 -7.31 36.33
CA VAL A 54 -14.39 -6.11 36.81
C VAL A 54 -15.28 -5.54 35.71
N ASN A 55 -14.74 -5.37 34.50
CA ASN A 55 -15.51 -4.87 33.36
C ASN A 55 -16.68 -5.79 32.98
N SER A 56 -16.54 -7.10 33.19
CA SER A 56 -17.61 -8.07 32.93
C SER A 56 -18.82 -7.89 33.84
N ARG A 57 -18.60 -7.50 35.10
CA ARG A 57 -19.66 -7.25 36.08
C ARG A 57 -20.42 -5.96 35.81
N GLU A 58 -19.72 -4.95 35.30
CA GLU A 58 -20.36 -3.71 34.85
C GLU A 58 -21.24 -3.95 33.62
N ARG A 59 -20.74 -4.71 32.63
CA ARG A 59 -21.49 -4.96 31.39
C ARG A 59 -22.64 -5.94 31.58
N VAL A 60 -22.46 -6.96 32.41
CA VAL A 60 -23.43 -8.03 32.69
C VAL A 60 -23.53 -8.21 34.21
N PRO A 61 -24.46 -7.50 34.89
CA PRO A 61 -24.54 -7.50 36.36
C PRO A 61 -24.70 -8.86 37.02
N ALA A 62 -25.31 -9.84 36.32
CA ALA A 62 -25.44 -11.22 36.80
C ALA A 62 -24.07 -11.89 37.07
N MET A 63 -22.98 -11.39 36.47
CA MET A 63 -21.62 -11.88 36.73
C MET A 63 -21.17 -11.66 38.19
N ASN A 64 -21.86 -10.82 38.97
CA ASN A 64 -21.61 -10.66 40.40
C ASN A 64 -22.10 -11.85 41.25
N GLU A 65 -23.02 -12.65 40.72
CA GLU A 65 -23.69 -13.74 41.44
C GLU A 65 -23.19 -15.13 41.02
N ILE A 66 -22.48 -15.21 39.89
CA ILE A 66 -21.96 -16.49 39.39
C ILE A 66 -20.66 -16.88 40.10
N THR A 67 -20.46 -18.19 40.22
CA THR A 67 -19.21 -18.75 40.73
C THR A 67 -18.26 -19.05 39.57
N VAL A 68 -17.04 -18.51 39.62
CA VAL A 68 -15.98 -18.88 38.68
C VAL A 68 -15.47 -20.28 39.04
N THR A 69 -15.61 -21.23 38.12
CA THR A 69 -15.24 -22.63 38.34
C THR A 69 -13.81 -22.95 37.90
N LYS A 70 -13.26 -22.19 36.96
CA LYS A 70 -11.93 -22.40 36.37
C LYS A 70 -11.44 -21.13 35.67
N LEU A 71 -10.14 -20.85 35.72
CA LEU A 71 -9.49 -19.92 34.82
C LEU A 71 -8.65 -20.71 33.79
N ILE A 72 -8.75 -20.35 32.52
CA ILE A 72 -7.95 -20.95 31.44
C ILE A 72 -6.93 -19.91 31.02
N ASN A 73 -5.66 -20.15 31.34
CA ASN A 73 -4.53 -19.37 30.85
C ASN A 73 -3.80 -20.18 29.78
N GLY A 74 -4.09 -19.90 28.51
CA GLY A 74 -3.50 -20.59 27.37
C GLY A 74 -2.61 -19.64 26.57
N PRO A 75 -1.46 -20.09 26.05
CA PRO A 75 -0.69 -19.28 25.14
C PRO A 75 -1.36 -19.22 23.77
N GLU A 76 -1.29 -18.05 23.15
CA GLU A 76 -1.83 -17.79 21.82
C GLU A 76 -0.79 -17.07 20.96
N ALA A 77 -0.81 -17.34 19.64
CA ALA A 77 0.13 -16.75 18.71
C ALA A 77 -0.46 -15.47 18.09
N PHE A 78 0.04 -14.32 18.55
CA PHE A 78 -0.27 -13.02 17.95
C PHE A 78 0.82 -12.57 16.97
N THR A 79 0.42 -11.96 15.86
CA THR A 79 1.33 -11.39 14.85
C THR A 79 1.40 -9.87 14.97
N PRO A 80 2.44 -9.22 14.40
CA PRO A 80 2.61 -7.76 14.45
C PRO A 80 1.53 -6.94 13.75
N ASP A 81 0.56 -7.57 13.09
CA ASP A 81 -0.57 -6.91 12.46
C ASP A 81 -1.94 -7.54 12.73
N ASN A 82 -2.01 -8.61 13.55
CA ASN A 82 -3.19 -9.45 13.81
C ASN A 82 -3.68 -10.30 12.64
N GLU A 83 -2.89 -10.45 11.57
CA GLU A 83 -3.23 -11.35 10.47
C GLU A 83 -2.38 -12.63 10.44
N PHE A 84 -2.89 -13.64 9.73
CA PHE A 84 -2.21 -14.92 9.58
C PHE A 84 -0.91 -14.79 8.79
N CYS A 85 0.01 -15.73 9.00
CA CYS A 85 1.26 -15.85 8.26
C CYS A 85 1.20 -17.07 7.35
N LEU A 86 0.88 -16.85 6.07
CA LEU A 86 0.68 -17.87 5.05
C LEU A 86 1.71 -17.73 3.91
N GLY A 87 2.16 -18.86 3.36
CA GLY A 87 2.91 -18.87 2.10
C GLY A 87 4.30 -19.52 2.15
N GLU A 88 4.95 -19.55 0.99
CA GLU A 88 6.28 -20.12 0.83
C GLU A 88 7.35 -19.17 1.40
N SER A 89 8.26 -19.72 2.20
CA SER A 89 9.38 -18.97 2.78
C SER A 89 10.52 -18.73 1.77
N ASP A 90 11.57 -18.03 2.19
CA ASP A 90 12.82 -17.88 1.42
C ASP A 90 13.48 -19.24 1.09
N VAL A 91 13.10 -20.33 1.77
CA VAL A 91 13.51 -21.70 1.45
C VAL A 91 12.45 -22.34 0.56
N LYS A 92 12.80 -22.56 -0.71
CA LYS A 92 11.95 -23.21 -1.72
C LYS A 92 11.41 -24.55 -1.21
N GLY A 93 10.10 -24.74 -1.32
CA GLY A 93 9.34 -25.89 -0.84
C GLY A 93 8.94 -25.84 0.63
N PHE A 94 9.37 -24.82 1.39
CA PHE A 94 9.01 -24.68 2.81
C PHE A 94 7.89 -23.66 2.98
N PHE A 95 6.69 -24.14 3.30
CA PHE A 95 5.51 -23.32 3.50
C PHE A 95 5.22 -23.06 4.98
N VAL A 96 4.74 -21.86 5.27
CA VAL A 96 4.30 -21.42 6.59
C VAL A 96 2.78 -21.27 6.58
N ALA A 97 2.14 -21.78 7.63
CA ALA A 97 0.78 -21.46 8.01
C ALA A 97 0.79 -21.31 9.54
N ALA A 98 0.93 -20.08 10.02
CA ALA A 98 1.18 -19.78 11.42
C ALA A 98 0.54 -18.45 11.86
N GLY A 99 0.70 -18.09 13.13
CA GLY A 99 0.22 -16.80 13.65
C GLY A 99 -1.31 -16.69 13.65
N PHE A 100 -1.99 -17.75 14.03
CA PHE A 100 -3.45 -17.84 14.01
C PHE A 100 -4.12 -17.04 15.15
N CYS A 101 -4.02 -15.71 15.12
CA CYS A 101 -4.49 -14.80 16.17
C CYS A 101 -6.01 -14.85 16.32
N ALA A 102 -6.53 -15.21 17.50
CA ALA A 102 -7.94 -15.16 17.95
C ALA A 102 -8.97 -16.00 17.16
N HIS A 103 -8.73 -16.21 15.88
CA HIS A 103 -9.66 -16.75 14.89
C HIS A 103 -9.12 -18.03 14.24
N GLY A 104 -8.03 -18.60 14.75
CA GLY A 104 -7.42 -19.81 14.21
C GLY A 104 -8.38 -20.99 14.06
N LEU A 105 -9.19 -21.26 15.09
CA LEU A 105 -10.19 -22.33 15.05
C LEU A 105 -11.28 -22.06 14.01
N ALA A 106 -11.73 -20.80 13.89
CA ALA A 106 -12.76 -20.41 12.94
C ALA A 106 -12.25 -20.44 11.49
N GLY A 107 -11.00 -20.02 11.26
CA GLY A 107 -10.37 -19.95 9.94
C GLY A 107 -9.73 -21.26 9.46
N ALA A 108 -9.49 -22.23 10.33
CA ALA A 108 -8.68 -23.43 10.03
C ALA A 108 -9.11 -24.18 8.76
N GLY A 109 -10.42 -24.32 8.53
CA GLY A 109 -10.94 -25.00 7.33
C GLY A 109 -10.61 -24.25 6.03
N GLY A 110 -10.80 -22.92 6.04
CA GLY A 110 -10.47 -22.06 4.89
C GLY A 110 -8.96 -22.01 4.63
N ILE A 111 -8.17 -21.85 5.69
CA ILE A 111 -6.70 -21.79 5.61
C ILE A 111 -6.13 -23.11 5.09
N GLY A 112 -6.66 -24.24 5.57
CA GLY A 112 -6.28 -25.56 5.06
C GLY A 112 -6.56 -25.71 3.56
N LYS A 113 -7.70 -25.23 3.08
CA LYS A 113 -8.05 -25.22 1.64
C LYS A 113 -7.07 -24.36 0.85
N VAL A 114 -6.90 -23.08 1.20
CA VAL A 114 -6.08 -22.15 0.40
C VAL A 114 -4.61 -22.54 0.40
N MET A 115 -4.07 -23.07 1.51
CA MET A 115 -2.70 -23.57 1.54
C MET A 115 -2.52 -24.84 0.70
N ALA A 116 -3.50 -25.75 0.69
CA ALA A 116 -3.45 -26.94 -0.16
C ALA A 116 -3.50 -26.56 -1.65
N GLU A 117 -4.36 -25.61 -2.01
CA GLU A 117 -4.46 -25.06 -3.38
C GLU A 117 -3.16 -24.37 -3.79
N TRP A 118 -2.59 -23.51 -2.93
CA TRP A 118 -1.32 -22.83 -3.20
C TRP A 118 -0.17 -23.82 -3.40
N ILE A 119 0.01 -24.79 -2.49
CA ILE A 119 1.06 -25.80 -2.60
C ILE A 119 0.91 -26.62 -3.89
N SER A 120 -0.32 -27.00 -4.24
CA SER A 120 -0.58 -27.83 -5.43
C SER A 120 -0.43 -27.07 -6.74
N ALA A 121 -0.80 -25.78 -6.78
CA ALA A 121 -0.75 -24.96 -7.99
C ALA A 121 0.60 -24.24 -8.17
N GLY A 122 1.38 -24.10 -7.10
CA GLY A 122 2.62 -23.31 -7.09
C GLY A 122 2.40 -21.80 -6.93
N GLU A 123 1.15 -21.33 -6.88
CA GLU A 123 0.77 -19.92 -6.69
C GLU A 123 -0.58 -19.82 -5.93
N PRO A 124 -0.84 -18.73 -5.18
CA PRO A 124 -2.14 -18.49 -4.55
C PRO A 124 -3.26 -18.50 -5.60
N GLN A 125 -4.38 -19.17 -5.30
CA GLN A 125 -5.54 -19.26 -6.19
C GLN A 125 -6.62 -18.18 -5.92
N MET A 126 -6.32 -17.26 -5.01
CA MET A 126 -7.09 -16.08 -4.69
C MET A 126 -6.15 -15.00 -4.12
N ASP A 127 -6.62 -13.77 -3.99
CA ASP A 127 -5.86 -12.74 -3.27
C ASP A 127 -5.69 -13.11 -1.80
N LEU A 128 -4.43 -13.33 -1.40
CA LEU A 128 -4.00 -13.64 -0.03
C LEU A 128 -2.97 -12.62 0.48
N TRP A 129 -2.83 -11.46 -0.18
CA TRP A 129 -1.75 -10.51 0.12
C TRP A 129 -1.68 -10.10 1.60
N GLU A 130 -2.83 -9.85 2.23
CA GLU A 130 -2.89 -9.46 3.65
C GLU A 130 -2.42 -10.57 4.61
N MET A 131 -2.43 -11.82 4.16
CA MET A 131 -2.00 -12.99 4.94
C MET A 131 -0.63 -13.53 4.49
N ASP A 132 -0.07 -13.01 3.40
CA ASP A 132 1.20 -13.47 2.85
C ASP A 132 2.37 -13.12 3.79
N ILE A 133 3.24 -14.07 4.10
CA ILE A 133 4.42 -13.84 4.96
C ILE A 133 5.40 -12.82 4.38
N ARG A 134 5.39 -12.61 3.06
CA ARG A 134 6.26 -11.67 2.33
C ARG A 134 5.86 -10.20 2.53
N ARG A 135 4.73 -9.92 3.21
CA ARG A 135 4.38 -8.57 3.64
C ARG A 135 5.29 -8.03 4.76
N PHE A 136 5.98 -8.93 5.48
CA PHE A 136 6.87 -8.59 6.59
C PHE A 136 8.33 -8.49 6.17
N GLY A 137 8.88 -7.27 6.26
CA GLY A 137 10.29 -7.00 6.01
C GLY A 137 11.26 -7.62 7.04
N PRO A 138 12.59 -7.62 6.76
CA PRO A 138 13.60 -8.24 7.61
C PRO A 138 13.67 -7.71 9.04
N GLN A 139 13.15 -6.50 9.31
CA GLN A 139 13.08 -5.91 10.65
C GLN A 139 12.29 -6.77 11.64
N TYR A 140 11.32 -7.57 11.18
CA TYR A 140 10.53 -8.46 12.03
C TYR A 140 11.30 -9.69 12.52
N ARG A 141 12.56 -9.86 12.11
CA ARG A 141 13.49 -10.80 12.76
C ARG A 141 13.98 -10.31 14.12
N SER A 142 13.82 -9.01 14.43
CA SER A 142 14.16 -8.44 15.73
C SER A 142 13.11 -8.83 16.77
N PRO A 143 13.47 -9.57 17.84
CA PRO A 143 12.53 -9.97 18.87
C PRO A 143 11.83 -8.78 19.54
N SER A 144 12.60 -7.74 19.89
CA SER A 144 12.04 -6.53 20.53
C SER A 144 11.06 -5.77 19.65
N TYR A 145 11.36 -5.63 18.34
CA TYR A 145 10.47 -4.93 17.42
C TYR A 145 9.17 -5.69 17.20
N THR A 146 9.28 -7.00 16.92
CA THR A 146 8.13 -7.89 16.75
C THR A 146 7.28 -7.91 18.01
N LEU A 147 7.89 -8.06 19.19
CA LEU A 147 7.19 -8.06 20.46
C LEU A 147 6.47 -6.73 20.72
N ALA A 148 7.11 -5.59 20.49
CA ALA A 148 6.48 -4.29 20.70
C ALA A 148 5.21 -4.12 19.85
N ARG A 149 5.27 -4.51 18.56
CA ARG A 149 4.11 -4.47 17.64
C ARG A 149 3.03 -5.47 18.01
N THR A 150 3.43 -6.68 18.39
CA THR A 150 2.50 -7.73 18.83
C THR A 150 1.74 -7.32 20.09
N ARG A 151 2.43 -6.73 21.08
CA ARG A 151 1.78 -6.21 22.31
C ARG A 151 0.76 -5.13 22.00
N GLU A 152 1.13 -4.11 21.23
CA GLU A 152 0.19 -3.05 20.83
C GLU A 152 -1.06 -3.62 20.16
N ASN A 153 -0.90 -4.63 19.29
CA ASN A 153 -2.03 -5.25 18.62
C ASN A 153 -2.91 -6.12 19.52
N TYR A 154 -2.33 -6.83 20.48
CA TYR A 154 -3.09 -7.56 21.49
C TYR A 154 -3.88 -6.59 22.38
N GLU A 155 -3.20 -5.59 22.93
CA GLU A 155 -3.75 -4.63 23.89
C GLU A 155 -4.83 -3.73 23.27
N THR A 156 -4.83 -3.59 21.94
CA THR A 156 -5.80 -2.81 21.17
C THR A 156 -6.74 -3.67 20.31
N TYR A 157 -6.83 -4.98 20.58
CA TYR A 157 -7.52 -5.93 19.69
C TYR A 157 -8.98 -5.56 19.40
N TYR A 158 -9.71 -5.06 20.40
CA TYR A 158 -11.10 -4.61 20.26
C TYR A 158 -11.24 -3.09 20.23
N ASP A 159 -10.15 -2.36 20.07
CA ASP A 159 -10.23 -0.90 19.94
C ASP A 159 -10.83 -0.49 18.62
N ILE A 160 -11.57 0.60 18.68
CA ILE A 160 -12.09 1.24 17.51
C ILE A 160 -10.95 1.96 16.80
N ARG A 161 -10.55 1.47 15.63
CA ARG A 161 -9.53 2.08 14.77
C ARG A 161 -10.19 2.92 13.69
N TYR A 162 -9.89 4.22 13.71
CA TYR A 162 -10.33 5.16 12.69
C TYR A 162 -9.47 5.01 11.42
N PRO A 163 -9.99 5.35 10.23
CA PRO A 163 -9.23 5.42 8.98
C PRO A 163 -8.00 6.29 9.17
N GLY A 164 -6.86 5.86 8.63
CA GLY A 164 -5.59 6.57 8.81
C GLY A 164 -5.06 6.59 10.26
N HIS A 165 -5.59 5.74 11.16
CA HIS A 165 -4.98 5.55 12.47
C HIS A 165 -3.61 4.91 12.30
N GLU A 166 -2.58 5.54 12.88
CA GLU A 166 -1.20 5.10 12.80
C GLU A 166 -0.76 4.43 14.10
N ARG A 167 -0.29 3.18 13.98
CA ARG A 167 0.33 2.46 15.11
C ARG A 167 1.58 3.21 15.59
N GLN A 168 1.86 3.15 16.89
CA GLN A 168 2.93 3.90 17.55
C GLN A 168 4.10 3.01 17.97
N ALA A 169 3.84 1.75 18.32
CA ALA A 169 4.89 0.87 18.82
C ALA A 169 5.99 0.66 17.76
N GLY A 170 7.25 0.71 18.21
CA GLY A 170 8.43 0.49 17.36
C GLY A 170 8.88 1.66 16.48
N ARG A 171 8.24 2.83 16.59
CA ARG A 171 8.55 4.01 15.75
C ARG A 171 9.45 5.04 16.46
N PRO A 172 10.29 5.78 15.71
CA PRO A 172 10.60 5.58 14.29
C PRO A 172 11.59 4.42 14.09
N LEU A 173 11.49 3.70 12.96
CA LEU A 173 12.42 2.62 12.60
C LEU A 173 13.24 2.94 11.34
N LYS A 174 12.60 3.07 10.17
CA LYS A 174 13.25 3.41 8.90
C LYS A 174 12.89 4.84 8.52
N THR A 175 13.90 5.69 8.34
CA THR A 175 13.70 7.12 8.05
C THR A 175 14.48 7.52 6.82
N SER A 176 13.91 8.41 5.99
CA SER A 176 14.65 8.98 4.86
C SER A 176 15.78 9.89 5.35
N SER A 177 16.72 10.24 4.45
CA SER A 177 17.78 11.21 4.79
C SER A 177 17.25 12.63 5.04
N ALA A 178 16.04 12.95 4.56
CA ALA A 178 15.36 14.22 4.83
C ALA A 178 14.49 14.21 6.10
N TYR A 179 14.33 13.07 6.78
CA TYR A 179 13.47 12.93 7.96
C TYR A 179 13.69 13.98 9.06
N PRO A 180 14.92 14.36 9.46
CA PRO A 180 15.11 15.42 10.45
C PRO A 180 14.53 16.76 9.99
N TRP A 181 14.64 17.09 8.70
CA TRP A 181 14.06 18.31 8.15
C TRP A 181 12.54 18.25 8.22
N HIS A 182 11.93 17.11 7.86
CA HIS A 182 10.47 16.92 7.91
C HIS A 182 9.93 17.12 9.33
N LEU A 183 10.62 16.54 10.33
CA LEU A 183 10.26 16.69 11.74
C LEU A 183 10.31 18.16 12.18
N GLU A 184 11.38 18.88 11.82
CA GLU A 184 11.55 20.31 12.13
C GLU A 184 10.49 21.19 11.44
N HIS A 185 9.90 20.72 10.34
CA HIS A 185 8.92 21.47 9.54
C HIS A 185 7.46 21.02 9.78
N GLY A 186 7.21 20.29 10.87
CA GLY A 186 5.86 19.95 11.32
C GLY A 186 5.17 18.88 10.47
N ALA A 187 5.93 17.93 9.92
CA ALA A 187 5.36 16.76 9.26
C ALA A 187 4.53 15.90 10.23
N SER A 188 3.33 15.53 9.80
CA SER A 188 2.55 14.43 10.37
C SER A 188 3.01 13.14 9.70
N PHE A 189 3.43 12.14 10.48
CA PHE A 189 4.00 10.90 9.93
C PHE A 189 3.06 9.70 10.07
N GLY A 190 2.96 8.94 8.98
CA GLY A 190 2.44 7.57 8.98
C GLY A 190 3.54 6.54 8.83
N GLU A 191 3.22 5.27 9.07
CA GLU A 191 4.16 4.15 8.95
C GLU A 191 3.72 3.14 7.89
N LYS A 192 4.66 2.76 7.01
CA LYS A 192 4.44 1.68 6.04
C LYS A 192 5.71 0.82 5.90
N SER A 193 5.63 -0.47 6.22
CA SER A 193 6.76 -1.42 6.15
C SER A 193 8.02 -0.91 6.87
N GLY A 194 7.80 -0.35 8.06
CA GLY A 194 8.79 0.26 8.95
C GLY A 194 9.22 1.68 8.57
N TRP A 195 8.82 2.20 7.41
CA TRP A 195 9.19 3.54 6.95
C TRP A 195 8.28 4.62 7.54
N GLU A 196 8.90 5.66 8.09
CA GLU A 196 8.24 6.94 8.39
C GLU A 196 7.97 7.68 7.07
N ARG A 197 6.69 7.90 6.76
CA ARG A 197 6.21 8.60 5.57
C ARG A 197 5.46 9.85 5.97
N VAL A 198 5.73 10.97 5.30
CA VAL A 198 5.00 12.22 5.57
C VAL A 198 3.58 12.07 5.03
N ASN A 199 2.58 12.12 5.90
CA ASN A 199 1.16 12.12 5.52
C ASN A 199 0.76 13.51 4.99
N TRP A 200 1.14 14.57 5.70
CA TRP A 200 1.00 15.99 5.34
C TRP A 200 1.92 16.84 6.24
N TYR A 201 2.03 18.14 5.96
CA TYR A 201 2.70 19.11 6.83
C TYR A 201 1.66 19.98 7.54
N GLU A 202 1.63 19.93 8.87
CA GLU A 202 0.64 20.66 9.67
C GLU A 202 0.64 22.17 9.41
N PRO A 203 1.79 22.85 9.19
CA PRO A 203 1.81 24.27 8.83
C PRO A 203 1.06 24.62 7.54
N ASN A 204 0.82 23.67 6.63
CA ASN A 204 0.05 23.88 5.40
C ASN A 204 -1.47 23.96 5.67
N ALA A 205 -1.96 23.49 6.83
CA ALA A 205 -3.36 23.52 7.20
C ALA A 205 -3.97 24.94 7.14
N ARG A 206 -3.16 25.97 7.43
CA ARG A 206 -3.57 27.39 7.33
C ARG A 206 -3.96 27.85 5.92
N LEU A 207 -3.54 27.11 4.89
CA LEU A 207 -3.85 27.35 3.48
C LEU A 207 -4.99 26.45 2.98
N GLY A 208 -5.43 25.50 3.80
CA GLY A 208 -6.45 24.53 3.48
C GLY A 208 -7.88 25.05 3.71
N ASP A 209 -8.87 24.25 3.33
CA ASP A 209 -10.29 24.58 3.50
C ASP A 209 -10.95 23.56 4.43
N GLU A 210 -11.22 24.00 5.66
CA GLU A 210 -11.84 23.18 6.69
C GLU A 210 -13.30 22.81 6.37
N SER A 211 -13.98 23.59 5.51
CA SER A 211 -15.35 23.30 5.12
C SER A 211 -15.47 22.01 4.28
N LEU A 212 -14.36 21.57 3.68
CA LEU A 212 -14.24 20.32 2.95
C LEU A 212 -13.92 19.11 3.84
N ARG A 213 -13.87 19.26 5.17
CA ARG A 213 -13.65 18.12 6.07
C ARG A 213 -14.67 17.02 5.77
N PRO A 214 -14.21 15.78 5.48
CA PRO A 214 -15.11 14.66 5.26
C PRO A 214 -16.06 14.46 6.45
N ARG A 215 -17.28 14.03 6.19
CA ARG A 215 -18.27 13.77 7.25
C ARG A 215 -17.91 12.47 7.99
N GLY A 216 -18.32 12.38 9.25
CA GLY A 216 -18.26 11.15 10.03
C GLY A 216 -16.84 10.56 10.14
N TRP A 217 -16.73 9.26 9.92
CA TRP A 217 -15.53 8.47 10.19
C TRP A 217 -14.30 8.90 9.38
N ALA A 218 -14.52 9.25 8.11
CA ALA A 218 -13.46 9.69 7.19
C ALA A 218 -12.79 11.01 7.63
N GLY A 219 -13.50 11.85 8.41
CA GLY A 219 -13.01 13.14 8.87
C GLY A 219 -12.21 13.12 10.18
N MET A 220 -11.98 11.94 10.78
CA MET A 220 -11.40 11.82 12.12
C MET A 220 -9.88 11.99 12.15
N ASN A 221 -9.15 11.35 11.23
CA ASN A 221 -7.71 11.53 11.04
C ASN A 221 -7.43 12.20 9.68
N TRP A 222 -7.92 13.43 9.55
CA TRP A 222 -7.82 14.24 8.34
C TRP A 222 -7.28 15.63 8.69
N SER A 223 -6.61 16.27 7.72
CA SER A 223 -6.14 17.65 7.85
C SER A 223 -6.44 18.46 6.58
N PRO A 224 -6.85 19.74 6.71
CA PRO A 224 -7.04 20.63 5.56
C PRO A 224 -5.72 20.89 4.81
N ALA A 225 -4.57 20.58 5.42
CA ALA A 225 -3.25 20.61 4.76
C ALA A 225 -3.23 19.77 3.48
N VAL A 226 -3.95 18.63 3.47
CA VAL A 226 -4.01 17.72 2.31
C VAL A 226 -4.56 18.44 1.08
N GLY A 227 -5.64 19.21 1.23
CA GLY A 227 -6.20 20.00 0.13
C GLY A 227 -5.30 21.15 -0.31
N ALA A 228 -4.57 21.77 0.62
CA ALA A 228 -3.60 22.81 0.29
C ALA A 228 -2.40 22.26 -0.52
N GLU A 229 -1.87 21.11 -0.11
CA GLU A 229 -0.78 20.41 -0.80
C GLU A 229 -1.20 19.90 -2.18
N HIS A 230 -2.42 19.39 -2.31
CA HIS A 230 -3.02 19.06 -3.60
C HIS A 230 -3.04 20.28 -4.54
N ARG A 231 -3.59 21.41 -4.08
CA ARG A 231 -3.68 22.64 -4.89
C ARG A 231 -2.30 23.17 -5.27
N ALA A 232 -1.35 23.19 -4.33
CA ALA A 232 0.02 23.62 -4.61
C ALA A 232 0.65 22.79 -5.73
N THR A 233 0.39 21.49 -5.77
CA THR A 233 0.88 20.59 -6.83
C THR A 233 0.26 20.90 -8.19
N ARG A 234 -1.03 21.23 -8.23
CA ARG A 234 -1.78 21.57 -9.46
C ARG A 234 -1.47 22.97 -10.02
N GLU A 235 -1.20 23.92 -9.13
CA GLU A 235 -1.08 25.35 -9.45
C GLU A 235 0.37 25.86 -9.49
N ALA A 236 1.27 25.20 -8.75
CA ALA A 236 2.69 25.57 -8.65
C ALA A 236 3.59 24.33 -8.73
N ALA A 237 3.99 23.78 -7.56
CA ALA A 237 4.69 22.51 -7.44
C ALA A 237 4.56 21.95 -6.02
N GLY A 238 4.52 20.63 -5.90
CA GLY A 238 4.71 19.88 -4.67
C GLY A 238 6.06 19.17 -4.67
N LEU A 239 6.73 19.15 -3.52
CA LEU A 239 7.92 18.34 -3.26
C LEU A 239 7.58 17.22 -2.29
N TYR A 240 7.75 15.98 -2.72
CA TYR A 240 7.36 14.77 -2.01
C TYR A 240 8.56 13.91 -1.67
N ASP A 241 8.56 13.30 -0.48
CA ASP A 241 9.58 12.31 -0.10
C ASP A 241 9.11 10.89 -0.42
N GLU A 242 9.64 10.38 -1.53
CA GLU A 242 9.36 9.05 -2.08
C GLU A 242 10.48 8.05 -1.77
N SER A 243 11.38 8.38 -0.84
CA SER A 243 12.51 7.52 -0.48
C SER A 243 12.06 6.14 0.01
N SER A 244 10.81 6.02 0.47
CA SER A 244 10.22 4.77 0.93
C SER A 244 9.86 3.77 -0.17
N PHE A 245 9.74 4.17 -1.45
CA PHE A 245 9.47 3.23 -2.54
C PHE A 245 10.49 2.10 -2.56
N ALA A 246 10.03 0.88 -2.82
CA ALA A 246 10.93 -0.23 -3.00
C ALA A 246 11.62 -0.11 -4.37
N LYS A 247 12.94 -0.29 -4.37
CA LYS A 247 13.80 -0.10 -5.55
C LYS A 247 14.59 -1.37 -5.78
N ILE A 248 14.42 -1.98 -6.94
CA ILE A 248 15.00 -3.27 -7.28
C ILE A 248 15.87 -3.09 -8.52
N GLU A 249 17.10 -3.60 -8.51
CA GLU A 249 17.94 -3.68 -9.70
C GLU A 249 17.98 -5.11 -10.22
N ILE A 250 17.82 -5.26 -11.52
CA ILE A 250 17.93 -6.52 -12.25
C ILE A 250 19.03 -6.37 -13.28
N THR A 251 20.06 -7.21 -13.15
CA THR A 251 21.30 -7.09 -13.93
C THR A 251 21.71 -8.41 -14.53
N GLY A 252 22.44 -8.36 -15.64
CA GLY A 252 23.05 -9.52 -16.30
C GLY A 252 22.48 -9.79 -17.69
N PRO A 253 23.16 -10.64 -18.48
CA PRO A 253 22.83 -10.89 -19.89
C PRO A 253 21.42 -11.48 -20.10
N GLY A 254 20.88 -12.19 -19.11
CA GLY A 254 19.52 -12.75 -19.16
C GLY A 254 18.41 -11.79 -18.72
N ALA A 255 18.74 -10.57 -18.24
CA ALA A 255 17.77 -9.70 -17.57
C ALA A 255 16.63 -9.26 -18.49
N ALA A 256 16.94 -8.92 -19.75
CA ALA A 256 15.95 -8.51 -20.74
C ALA A 256 14.99 -9.65 -21.10
N GLU A 257 15.50 -10.88 -21.22
CA GLU A 257 14.69 -12.06 -21.52
C GLU A 257 13.75 -12.41 -20.35
N LEU A 258 14.28 -12.43 -19.12
CA LEU A 258 13.49 -12.67 -17.92
C LEU A 258 12.36 -11.64 -17.81
N LEU A 259 12.68 -10.35 -17.92
CA LEU A 259 11.70 -9.28 -17.80
C LEU A 259 10.70 -9.27 -18.97
N GLY A 260 11.13 -9.64 -20.19
CA GLY A 260 10.23 -9.80 -21.33
C GLY A 260 9.13 -10.83 -21.07
N ARG A 261 9.47 -11.93 -20.36
CA ARG A 261 8.55 -13.01 -19.98
C ARG A 261 7.67 -12.68 -18.77
N LEU A 262 8.19 -11.90 -17.82
CA LEU A 262 7.46 -11.57 -16.59
C LEU A 262 6.51 -10.37 -16.76
N CYS A 263 6.98 -9.31 -17.41
CA CYS A 263 6.21 -8.09 -17.60
C CYS A 263 5.25 -8.23 -18.78
N ASP A 264 4.03 -7.75 -18.66
CA ASP A 264 2.99 -7.76 -19.70
C ASP A 264 3.18 -6.68 -20.78
N ASN A 265 4.09 -5.73 -20.56
CA ASN A 265 4.47 -4.67 -21.49
C ASN A 265 5.90 -4.88 -22.03
N ASP A 266 6.28 -4.12 -23.07
CA ASP A 266 7.65 -4.12 -23.58
C ASP A 266 8.56 -3.23 -22.73
N VAL A 267 9.38 -3.88 -21.90
CA VAL A 267 10.34 -3.24 -20.98
C VAL A 267 11.78 -3.28 -21.51
N ALA A 268 12.07 -4.14 -22.49
CA ALA A 268 13.40 -4.29 -23.10
C ALA A 268 13.64 -3.29 -24.24
N ARG A 269 13.15 -2.06 -24.06
CA ARG A 269 13.22 -0.95 -25.02
C ARG A 269 14.58 -0.26 -25.03
N GLU A 270 14.71 0.91 -25.64
CA GLU A 270 15.98 1.65 -25.63
C GLU A 270 16.44 2.02 -24.21
N VAL A 271 17.75 2.09 -23.98
CA VAL A 271 18.31 2.58 -22.73
C VAL A 271 17.81 4.01 -22.44
N GLY A 272 17.45 4.26 -21.18
CA GLY A 272 16.84 5.50 -20.72
C GLY A 272 15.33 5.54 -20.88
N LYS A 273 14.66 4.45 -21.27
CA LYS A 273 13.17 4.38 -21.30
C LYS A 273 12.59 3.85 -20.00
N ILE A 274 11.45 4.43 -19.62
CA ILE A 274 10.60 3.98 -18.53
C ILE A 274 9.37 3.32 -19.15
N THR A 275 8.97 2.18 -18.61
CA THR A 275 7.75 1.46 -19.00
C THR A 275 6.93 1.17 -17.74
N TYR A 276 5.67 1.60 -17.72
CA TYR A 276 4.67 1.12 -16.77
C TYR A 276 4.15 -0.24 -17.22
N THR A 277 4.12 -1.22 -16.32
CA THR A 277 3.80 -2.62 -16.65
C THR A 277 3.32 -3.36 -15.41
N GLN A 278 2.64 -4.47 -15.65
CA GLN A 278 2.27 -5.45 -14.64
C GLN A 278 3.08 -6.73 -14.82
N MET A 279 3.23 -7.50 -13.73
CA MET A 279 3.50 -8.94 -13.82
C MET A 279 2.21 -9.68 -13.46
N LEU A 280 1.85 -10.71 -14.21
CA LEU A 280 0.61 -11.45 -14.01
C LEU A 280 0.88 -12.87 -13.51
N ASN A 281 -0.11 -13.45 -12.81
CA ASN A 281 -0.12 -14.88 -12.50
C ASN A 281 -0.61 -15.73 -13.66
N SER A 282 -0.59 -17.07 -13.49
CA SER A 282 -1.02 -18.00 -14.52
C SER A 282 -2.49 -17.84 -14.93
N ARG A 283 -3.31 -17.22 -14.07
CA ARG A 283 -4.74 -16.92 -14.31
C ARG A 283 -4.97 -15.57 -14.97
N GLY A 284 -3.91 -14.80 -15.25
CA GLY A 284 -4.00 -13.46 -15.84
C GLY A 284 -4.35 -12.34 -14.86
N GLY A 285 -4.36 -12.62 -13.55
CA GLY A 285 -4.53 -11.62 -12.49
C GLY A 285 -3.23 -10.88 -12.18
N ILE A 286 -3.34 -9.66 -11.64
CA ILE A 286 -2.20 -8.74 -11.45
C ILE A 286 -1.45 -9.05 -10.15
N GLU A 287 -0.25 -9.64 -10.27
CA GLU A 287 0.63 -9.94 -9.13
C GLU A 287 1.51 -8.75 -8.75
N CYS A 288 1.96 -7.97 -9.73
CA CYS A 288 2.79 -6.79 -9.48
C CYS A 288 2.37 -5.65 -10.40
N ASP A 289 2.51 -4.41 -9.91
CA ASP A 289 2.26 -3.17 -10.68
C ASP A 289 3.36 -2.16 -10.37
N PHE A 290 4.15 -1.79 -11.37
CA PHE A 290 5.34 -0.95 -11.16
C PHE A 290 5.82 -0.28 -12.45
N THR A 291 6.92 0.48 -12.33
CA THR A 291 7.67 0.97 -13.49
C THR A 291 9.00 0.25 -13.62
N VAL A 292 9.40 -0.03 -14.87
CA VAL A 292 10.72 -0.55 -15.23
C VAL A 292 11.47 0.52 -16.02
N THR A 293 12.68 0.85 -15.60
CA THR A 293 13.60 1.74 -16.31
C THR A 293 14.78 0.92 -16.83
N ARG A 294 15.03 0.96 -18.14
CA ARG A 294 16.26 0.36 -18.70
C ARG A 294 17.42 1.33 -18.54
N LEU A 295 18.37 1.01 -17.68
CA LEU A 295 19.53 1.86 -17.35
C LEU A 295 20.76 1.56 -18.21
N GLY A 296 20.85 0.34 -18.74
CA GLY A 296 21.90 -0.10 -19.64
C GLY A 296 21.46 -1.33 -20.43
N ASP A 297 22.37 -1.88 -21.23
CA ASP A 297 22.05 -3.03 -22.09
C ASP A 297 21.59 -4.25 -21.26
N GLU A 298 22.21 -4.45 -20.10
CA GLU A 298 22.00 -5.55 -19.16
C GLU A 298 21.63 -5.05 -17.75
N HIS A 299 21.03 -3.85 -17.63
CA HIS A 299 20.72 -3.23 -16.34
C HIS A 299 19.36 -2.55 -16.36
N PHE A 300 18.47 -3.01 -15.48
CA PHE A 300 17.11 -2.52 -15.31
C PHE A 300 16.88 -2.13 -13.85
N ALA A 301 16.09 -1.08 -13.63
CA ALA A 301 15.60 -0.69 -12.31
C ALA A 301 14.08 -0.77 -12.27
N ILE A 302 13.55 -1.37 -11.22
CA ILE A 302 12.13 -1.42 -10.90
C ILE A 302 11.85 -0.52 -9.69
N VAL A 303 10.78 0.27 -9.78
CA VAL A 303 10.26 1.05 -8.67
C VAL A 303 8.83 0.60 -8.40
N THR A 304 8.60 0.05 -7.20
CA THR A 304 7.31 -0.48 -6.73
C THR A 304 6.94 0.13 -5.37
N GLY A 305 5.72 -0.14 -4.91
CA GLY A 305 5.20 0.38 -3.65
C GLY A 305 6.02 -0.02 -2.43
N THR A 306 6.05 0.84 -1.41
CA THR A 306 6.85 0.71 -0.17
C THR A 306 6.79 -0.68 0.48
N ALA A 307 5.62 -1.31 0.49
CA ALA A 307 5.37 -2.59 1.15
C ALA A 307 5.51 -3.81 0.24
N PHE A 308 5.68 -3.62 -1.07
CA PHE A 308 5.60 -4.69 -2.07
C PHE A 308 6.97 -5.18 -2.53
N GLY A 309 8.06 -4.51 -2.16
CA GLY A 309 9.41 -4.87 -2.62
C GLY A 309 9.78 -6.34 -2.39
N GLN A 310 9.47 -6.90 -1.21
CA GLN A 310 9.76 -8.32 -0.94
C GLN A 310 8.87 -9.28 -1.72
N HIS A 311 7.60 -8.93 -1.89
CA HIS A 311 6.66 -9.68 -2.71
C HIS A 311 7.14 -9.78 -4.16
N ASP A 312 7.42 -8.62 -4.75
CA ASP A 312 7.82 -8.50 -6.16
C ASP A 312 9.18 -9.17 -6.40
N ILE A 313 10.16 -9.01 -5.49
CA ILE A 313 11.43 -9.72 -5.55
C ILE A 313 11.23 -11.24 -5.49
N ALA A 314 10.34 -11.73 -4.62
CA ALA A 314 10.07 -13.15 -4.50
C ALA A 314 9.45 -13.72 -5.78
N TRP A 315 8.51 -12.98 -6.39
CA TRP A 315 7.92 -13.34 -7.68
C TRP A 315 8.96 -13.37 -8.81
N ILE A 316 9.86 -12.38 -8.87
CA ILE A 316 10.94 -12.39 -9.86
C ILE A 316 11.86 -13.60 -9.63
N ARG A 317 12.28 -13.84 -8.38
CA ARG A 317 13.20 -14.93 -8.02
C ARG A 317 12.63 -16.32 -8.29
N SER A 318 11.34 -16.54 -8.07
CA SER A 318 10.72 -17.85 -8.37
C SER A 318 10.73 -18.19 -9.86
N HIS A 319 10.94 -17.19 -10.71
CA HIS A 319 10.97 -17.29 -12.17
C HIS A 319 12.36 -17.07 -12.79
N MET A 320 13.39 -16.83 -11.98
CA MET A 320 14.77 -16.67 -12.47
C MET A 320 15.34 -17.99 -13.02
N PRO A 321 16.23 -17.93 -14.02
CA PRO A 321 17.01 -19.08 -14.42
C PRO A 321 18.06 -19.44 -13.35
N ASP A 322 18.38 -20.73 -13.22
CA ASP A 322 19.38 -21.24 -12.28
C ASP A 322 20.84 -21.14 -12.80
N ASP A 323 21.05 -20.53 -13.97
CA ASP A 323 22.35 -20.48 -14.66
C ASP A 323 23.24 -19.29 -14.28
N GLY A 324 22.75 -18.39 -13.42
CA GLY A 324 23.47 -17.19 -12.98
C GLY A 324 23.49 -16.06 -14.01
N SER A 325 22.69 -16.12 -15.07
CA SER A 325 22.60 -15.07 -16.10
C SER A 325 21.89 -13.79 -15.63
N VAL A 326 21.23 -13.83 -14.47
CA VAL A 326 20.48 -12.72 -13.88
C VAL A 326 20.78 -12.60 -12.39
N GLU A 327 20.96 -11.37 -11.92
CA GLU A 327 21.00 -11.02 -10.50
C GLU A 327 19.88 -10.04 -10.15
N VAL A 328 19.34 -10.16 -8.93
CA VAL A 328 18.26 -9.30 -8.43
C VAL A 328 18.63 -8.76 -7.05
N HIS A 329 18.68 -7.43 -6.94
CA HIS A 329 19.14 -6.72 -5.75
C HIS A 329 18.09 -5.74 -5.25
N ASP A 330 17.72 -5.83 -3.98
CA ASP A 330 17.02 -4.74 -3.29
C ASP A 330 18.01 -3.60 -3.03
N VAL A 331 17.80 -2.47 -3.70
CA VAL A 331 18.62 -1.26 -3.58
C VAL A 331 17.87 -0.11 -2.92
N THR A 332 16.73 -0.40 -2.27
CA THR A 332 15.86 0.60 -1.63
C THR A 332 16.63 1.54 -0.71
N ALA A 333 17.50 0.99 0.14
CA ALA A 333 18.29 1.77 1.11
C ALA A 333 19.42 2.59 0.46
N ARG A 334 19.82 2.26 -0.79
CA ARG A 334 20.91 2.94 -1.49
C ARG A 334 20.50 4.31 -2.02
N PHE A 335 19.22 4.51 -2.29
CA PHE A 335 18.73 5.73 -2.94
C PHE A 335 17.61 6.43 -2.16
N ALA A 336 17.83 7.72 -1.90
CA ALA A 336 16.73 8.64 -1.63
C ALA A 336 15.97 8.93 -2.93
N CYS A 337 14.68 9.26 -2.84
CA CYS A 337 13.86 9.65 -3.97
C CYS A 337 12.97 10.82 -3.59
N PHE A 338 12.98 11.88 -4.39
CA PHE A 338 12.08 13.02 -4.22
C PHE A 338 11.28 13.28 -5.49
N GLY A 339 9.95 13.35 -5.34
CA GLY A 339 9.05 13.75 -6.42
C GLY A 339 8.93 15.27 -6.46
N LEU A 340 9.38 15.90 -7.53
CA LEU A 340 9.10 17.32 -7.82
C LEU A 340 8.07 17.37 -8.94
N TRP A 341 6.82 17.66 -8.60
CA TRP A 341 5.71 17.64 -9.55
C TRP A 341 4.88 18.92 -9.50
N GLY A 342 4.43 19.37 -10.66
CA GLY A 342 3.57 20.54 -10.85
C GLY A 342 4.00 21.36 -12.07
N PRO A 343 3.15 22.30 -12.52
CA PRO A 343 3.42 23.10 -13.72
C PRO A 343 4.74 23.89 -13.65
N LYS A 344 5.21 24.25 -12.45
CA LYS A 344 6.47 24.98 -12.26
C LYS A 344 7.68 24.08 -12.00
N ALA A 345 7.53 22.76 -12.00
CA ALA A 345 8.63 21.82 -11.70
C ALA A 345 9.87 22.07 -12.57
N ARG A 346 9.67 22.31 -13.88
CA ARG A 346 10.78 22.62 -14.80
C ARG A 346 11.43 23.97 -14.50
N GLU A 347 10.65 25.00 -14.21
CA GLU A 347 11.17 26.34 -13.87
C GLU A 347 12.01 26.30 -12.60
N ILE A 348 11.64 25.46 -11.64
CA ILE A 348 12.36 25.26 -10.38
C ILE A 348 13.63 24.45 -10.60
N LEU A 349 13.56 23.38 -11.40
CA LEU A 349 14.68 22.44 -11.56
C LEU A 349 15.75 22.95 -12.54
N GLN A 350 15.35 23.63 -13.61
CA GLN A 350 16.27 24.04 -14.68
C GLN A 350 17.43 24.93 -14.21
N PRO A 351 17.26 25.92 -13.30
CA PRO A 351 18.37 26.72 -12.79
C PRO A 351 19.38 25.94 -11.94
N LEU A 352 18.99 24.76 -11.45
CA LEU A 352 19.83 23.90 -10.62
C LEU A 352 20.67 22.92 -11.43
N THR A 353 20.46 22.84 -12.75
CA THR A 353 21.12 21.85 -13.60
C THR A 353 21.59 22.46 -14.93
N PRO A 354 22.78 22.10 -15.44
CA PRO A 354 23.18 22.48 -16.79
C PRO A 354 22.47 21.66 -17.88
N ASP A 355 21.82 20.56 -17.52
CA ASP A 355 21.11 19.68 -18.46
C ASP A 355 19.82 20.31 -18.99
N ARG A 356 19.53 20.09 -20.28
CA ARG A 356 18.26 20.51 -20.89
C ARG A 356 17.09 19.65 -20.39
N LEU A 357 16.04 20.30 -19.88
CA LEU A 357 14.82 19.66 -19.35
C LEU A 357 13.57 19.88 -20.20
N ASP A 358 13.71 20.50 -21.38
CA ASP A 358 12.61 20.65 -22.33
C ASP A 358 12.18 19.30 -22.92
N SER A 359 10.95 19.21 -23.43
CA SER A 359 10.35 17.94 -23.87
C SER A 359 11.02 17.28 -25.07
N GLU A 360 11.80 18.03 -25.85
CA GLU A 360 12.62 17.45 -26.92
C GLU A 360 13.83 16.71 -26.33
N ALA A 361 14.55 17.35 -25.39
CA ALA A 361 15.75 16.78 -24.77
C ALA A 361 15.46 15.75 -23.67
N PHE A 362 14.32 15.86 -23.00
CA PHE A 362 13.93 15.00 -21.88
C PHE A 362 12.44 14.62 -22.01
N PRO A 363 12.07 13.71 -22.93
CA PRO A 363 10.68 13.34 -23.18
C PRO A 363 10.05 12.59 -21.99
N TYR A 364 8.72 12.61 -21.90
CA TYR A 364 7.98 11.85 -20.88
C TYR A 364 8.30 10.34 -20.96
N LEU A 365 8.34 9.66 -19.81
CA LEU A 365 8.77 8.26 -19.67
C LEU A 365 10.20 7.99 -20.17
N SER A 366 11.10 8.90 -19.84
CA SER A 366 12.54 8.67 -19.97
C SER A 366 13.29 8.95 -18.68
N ALA A 367 14.51 8.45 -18.60
CA ALA A 367 15.41 8.59 -17.47
C ALA A 367 16.77 9.10 -17.96
N ARG A 368 17.40 9.97 -17.16
CA ARG A 368 18.73 10.52 -17.44
C ARG A 368 19.50 10.74 -16.13
N GLU A 369 20.80 10.52 -16.19
CA GLU A 369 21.72 10.98 -15.14
C GLU A 369 21.99 12.48 -15.39
N ILE A 370 21.76 13.32 -14.37
CA ILE A 370 21.95 14.77 -14.37
C ILE A 370 22.60 15.20 -13.05
N THR A 371 22.92 16.49 -12.91
CA THR A 371 23.26 17.08 -11.60
C THR A 371 22.20 18.07 -11.17
N VAL A 372 21.87 18.12 -9.88
CA VAL A 372 21.00 19.12 -9.27
C VAL A 372 21.75 19.82 -8.15
N GLY A 373 22.19 21.06 -8.39
CA GLY A 373 23.26 21.67 -7.63
C GLY A 373 24.52 20.80 -7.72
N ASP A 374 25.10 20.48 -6.57
CA ASP A 374 26.28 19.60 -6.47
C ASP A 374 25.94 18.11 -6.32
N VAL A 375 24.66 17.72 -6.42
CA VAL A 375 24.21 16.34 -6.19
C VAL A 375 24.07 15.59 -7.52
N PRO A 376 24.70 14.42 -7.68
CA PRO A 376 24.42 13.53 -8.81
C PRO A 376 23.03 12.90 -8.65
N VAL A 377 22.22 12.99 -9.70
CA VAL A 377 20.81 12.58 -9.68
C VAL A 377 20.46 11.77 -10.92
N ARG A 378 19.86 10.60 -10.70
CA ARG A 378 19.10 9.92 -11.74
C ARG A 378 17.69 10.50 -11.75
N ALA A 379 17.37 11.28 -12.76
CA ALA A 379 16.04 11.86 -12.93
C ALA A 379 15.19 10.95 -13.82
N LEU A 380 13.98 10.63 -13.36
CA LEU A 380 12.96 9.90 -14.13
C LEU A 380 11.81 10.84 -14.40
N ARG A 381 11.49 11.12 -15.66
CA ARG A 381 10.36 11.97 -16.04
C ARG A 381 9.07 11.15 -16.03
N VAL A 382 8.55 10.94 -14.82
CA VAL A 382 7.35 10.16 -14.48
C VAL A 382 6.65 10.81 -13.29
N THR A 383 5.36 10.51 -13.11
CA THR A 383 4.56 11.04 -12.01
C THR A 383 3.43 10.08 -11.64
N PHE A 384 3.07 10.07 -10.36
CA PHE A 384 1.85 9.45 -9.85
C PHE A 384 0.76 10.46 -9.50
N VAL A 385 1.02 11.77 -9.68
CA VAL A 385 0.07 12.85 -9.37
C VAL A 385 -0.53 13.50 -10.62
N GLY A 386 -0.08 13.12 -11.81
CA GLY A 386 -0.67 13.59 -13.07
C GLY A 386 -0.17 14.95 -13.58
N GLU A 387 0.95 15.44 -13.07
CA GLU A 387 1.54 16.73 -13.44
C GLU A 387 2.93 16.58 -14.09
N LEU A 388 3.40 17.62 -14.75
CA LEU A 388 4.80 17.74 -15.16
C LEU A 388 5.73 17.52 -13.95
N GLY A 389 6.83 16.80 -14.14
CA GLY A 389 7.88 16.73 -13.15
C GLY A 389 8.74 15.49 -13.26
N TRP A 390 9.48 15.23 -12.19
CA TRP A 390 10.44 14.14 -12.11
C TRP A 390 10.45 13.49 -10.73
N GLU A 391 10.70 12.19 -10.72
CA GLU A 391 11.28 11.51 -9.57
C GLU A 391 12.81 11.66 -9.64
N LEU A 392 13.42 12.12 -8.56
CA LEU A 392 14.83 12.46 -8.48
C LEU A 392 15.52 11.53 -7.49
N TYR A 393 16.29 10.58 -8.02
CA TYR A 393 17.00 9.57 -7.23
C TYR A 393 18.46 9.97 -7.02
N CYS A 394 18.94 9.92 -5.78
CA CYS A 394 20.36 10.13 -5.46
C CYS A 394 20.82 9.15 -4.39
N PRO A 395 22.13 8.84 -4.29
CA PRO A 395 22.65 8.07 -3.16
C PRO A 395 22.19 8.68 -1.83
N THR A 396 21.75 7.86 -0.88
CA THR A 396 21.03 8.31 0.32
C THR A 396 21.79 9.37 1.11
N GLU A 397 23.12 9.35 1.12
CA GLU A 397 23.98 10.34 1.77
C GLU A 397 23.83 11.77 1.23
N TYR A 398 23.40 11.92 -0.03
CA TYR A 398 23.13 13.23 -0.63
C TYR A 398 21.70 13.72 -0.41
N GLY A 399 20.77 12.85 -0.01
CA GLY A 399 19.34 13.16 -0.05
C GLY A 399 18.94 14.36 0.83
N ALA A 400 19.56 14.53 2.00
CA ALA A 400 19.32 15.71 2.84
C ALA A 400 19.72 17.03 2.14
N THR A 401 20.81 17.00 1.37
CA THR A 401 21.27 18.16 0.58
C THR A 401 20.33 18.39 -0.60
N LEU A 402 19.99 17.34 -1.35
CA LEU A 402 19.08 17.45 -2.50
C LEU A 402 17.72 18.01 -2.09
N TRP A 403 17.14 17.52 -0.99
CA TRP A 403 15.87 18.03 -0.47
C TRP A 403 15.91 19.53 -0.21
N ARG A 404 16.91 20.01 0.54
CA ARG A 404 17.04 21.43 0.87
C ARG A 404 17.28 22.29 -0.37
N THR A 405 18.07 21.80 -1.33
CA THR A 405 18.33 22.49 -2.60
C THR A 405 17.04 22.68 -3.40
N LEU A 406 16.26 21.61 -3.58
CA LEU A 406 14.98 21.64 -4.29
C LEU A 406 13.97 22.53 -3.57
N TYR A 407 13.81 22.36 -2.27
CA TYR A 407 12.86 23.14 -1.47
C TYR A 407 13.19 24.63 -1.49
N GLY A 408 14.46 24.99 -1.26
CA GLY A 408 14.91 26.38 -1.27
C GLY A 408 14.71 27.05 -2.64
N ALA A 409 15.00 26.35 -3.73
CA ALA A 409 14.75 26.86 -5.09
C ALA A 409 13.26 26.96 -5.42
N GLY A 410 12.43 26.08 -4.88
CA GLY A 410 10.99 26.04 -5.13
C GLY A 410 10.19 27.12 -4.41
N GLN A 411 10.63 27.58 -3.23
CA GLN A 411 9.86 28.53 -2.40
C GLN A 411 9.41 29.80 -3.15
N PRO A 412 10.28 30.51 -3.92
CA PRO A 412 9.86 31.68 -4.70
C PRO A 412 8.79 31.38 -5.76
N HIS A 413 8.67 30.13 -6.20
CA HIS A 413 7.69 29.68 -7.18
C HIS A 413 6.35 29.27 -6.56
N GLY A 414 6.23 29.28 -5.22
CA GLY A 414 5.05 28.85 -4.49
C GLY A 414 5.01 27.34 -4.22
N LEU A 415 6.17 26.66 -4.31
CA LEU A 415 6.27 25.25 -3.97
C LEU A 415 5.94 25.00 -2.50
N LEU A 416 5.21 23.91 -2.23
CA LEU A 416 5.05 23.36 -0.88
C LEU A 416 5.77 22.01 -0.77
N ALA A 417 6.26 21.71 0.43
CA ALA A 417 6.52 20.33 0.79
C ALA A 417 5.17 19.64 1.02
N CYS A 418 5.01 18.44 0.47
CA CYS A 418 3.74 17.73 0.42
C CYS A 418 3.90 16.28 0.90
N GLY A 419 2.81 15.71 1.41
CA GLY A 419 2.76 14.34 1.91
C GLY A 419 1.89 13.40 1.09
N TYR A 420 1.95 12.12 1.43
CA TYR A 420 1.29 11.04 0.69
C TYR A 420 -0.24 11.15 0.65
N LYS A 421 -0.88 11.78 1.64
CA LYS A 421 -2.34 11.96 1.61
C LYS A 421 -2.77 12.89 0.46
N ALA A 422 -1.92 13.83 0.06
CA ALA A 422 -2.18 14.63 -1.14
C ALA A 422 -2.04 13.79 -2.41
N ILE A 423 -1.05 12.87 -2.47
CA ILE A 423 -0.88 11.95 -3.61
C ILE A 423 -2.14 11.11 -3.82
N ASP A 424 -2.70 10.54 -2.75
CA ASP A 424 -3.94 9.74 -2.83
C ASP A 424 -5.08 10.52 -3.49
N THR A 425 -5.18 11.83 -3.24
CA THR A 425 -6.22 12.68 -3.85
C THR A 425 -5.92 13.03 -5.30
N LEU A 426 -4.64 13.27 -5.64
CA LEU A 426 -4.21 13.64 -6.98
C LEU A 426 -4.28 12.46 -7.95
N ARG A 427 -3.94 11.26 -7.48
CA ARG A 427 -3.95 10.01 -8.26
C ARG A 427 -5.38 9.56 -8.56
N LEU A 428 -6.33 9.78 -7.65
CA LEU A 428 -7.75 9.47 -7.87
C LEU A 428 -8.32 10.30 -9.02
N GLU A 429 -8.00 11.60 -9.10
CA GLU A 429 -8.43 12.44 -10.23
C GLU A 429 -7.86 11.97 -11.58
N LYS A 430 -6.68 11.33 -11.55
CA LYS A 430 -6.05 10.72 -12.72
C LYS A 430 -6.53 9.30 -13.01
N GLY A 431 -7.34 8.71 -12.14
CA GLY A 431 -7.66 7.29 -12.23
C GLY A 431 -6.41 6.41 -12.18
N TYR A 432 -5.38 6.77 -11.42
CA TYR A 432 -4.26 5.84 -11.24
C TYR A 432 -4.60 4.80 -10.18
N ARG A 433 -4.31 3.54 -10.51
CA ARG A 433 -4.64 2.38 -9.68
C ARG A 433 -3.52 2.12 -8.67
N VAL A 434 -3.88 1.56 -7.52
CA VAL A 434 -2.96 1.14 -6.46
C VAL A 434 -3.09 -0.36 -6.25
N TRP A 435 -1.98 -1.08 -6.35
CA TRP A 435 -1.93 -2.51 -6.05
C TRP A 435 -2.21 -2.77 -4.57
N ALA A 436 -2.93 -3.87 -4.28
CA ALA A 436 -3.53 -4.22 -2.99
C ALA A 436 -4.70 -3.31 -2.53
N ALA A 437 -5.24 -2.47 -3.42
CA ALA A 437 -6.46 -1.70 -3.16
C ALA A 437 -7.40 -1.72 -4.37
N ASP A 438 -6.96 -1.15 -5.51
CA ASP A 438 -7.75 -1.07 -6.74
C ASP A 438 -7.56 -2.28 -7.64
N ILE A 439 -6.39 -2.91 -7.56
CA ILE A 439 -5.99 -4.08 -8.33
C ILE A 439 -5.28 -5.08 -7.42
N THR A 440 -5.55 -6.35 -7.64
CA THR A 440 -5.08 -7.48 -6.84
C THR A 440 -4.77 -8.67 -7.76
N PRO A 441 -4.20 -9.76 -7.22
CA PRO A 441 -4.05 -11.04 -7.93
C PRO A 441 -5.35 -11.64 -8.50
N ASP A 442 -6.52 -11.14 -8.10
CA ASP A 442 -7.84 -11.58 -8.59
C ASP A 442 -8.40 -10.70 -9.71
N ASP A 443 -7.75 -9.58 -10.02
CA ASP A 443 -8.18 -8.64 -11.03
C ASP A 443 -7.28 -8.72 -12.26
N ASN A 444 -7.86 -8.85 -13.45
CA ASN A 444 -7.07 -8.80 -14.67
C ASN A 444 -6.94 -7.37 -15.24
N PRO A 445 -5.93 -7.07 -16.08
CA PRO A 445 -5.72 -5.73 -16.62
C PRO A 445 -6.89 -5.15 -17.42
N TYR A 446 -7.72 -5.97 -18.07
CA TYR A 446 -8.86 -5.46 -18.84
C TYR A 446 -10.03 -5.04 -17.95
N GLU A 447 -10.31 -5.80 -16.90
CA GLU A 447 -11.27 -5.42 -15.87
C GLU A 447 -10.85 -4.12 -15.16
N ALA A 448 -9.55 -3.98 -14.89
CA ALA A 448 -8.98 -2.83 -14.18
C ALA A 448 -8.86 -1.54 -15.02
N GLY A 449 -9.11 -1.60 -16.33
CA GLY A 449 -8.88 -0.47 -17.25
C GLY A 449 -7.41 -0.24 -17.62
N LEU A 450 -6.54 -1.22 -17.37
CA LEU A 450 -5.09 -1.18 -17.60
C LEU A 450 -4.66 -1.88 -18.92
N GLY A 451 -5.61 -2.28 -19.77
CA GLY A 451 -5.32 -2.95 -21.04
C GLY A 451 -4.38 -2.20 -21.99
N PHE A 452 -4.14 -0.89 -21.80
CA PHE A 452 -3.17 -0.12 -22.58
C PHE A 452 -1.70 -0.52 -22.32
N ALA A 453 -1.43 -1.10 -21.14
CA ALA A 453 -0.12 -1.61 -20.75
C ALA A 453 0.19 -2.98 -21.37
N VAL A 454 -0.84 -3.79 -21.63
CA VAL A 454 -0.69 -5.16 -22.16
C VAL A 454 -0.21 -5.15 -23.63
N LYS A 455 0.94 -5.76 -23.90
CA LYS A 455 1.51 -5.96 -25.24
C LYS A 455 1.42 -7.42 -25.67
N LYS A 456 0.34 -7.72 -26.40
CA LYS A 456 0.03 -9.04 -26.98
C LYS A 456 0.98 -9.43 -28.10
N GLY A 457 1.19 -10.74 -28.28
CA GLY A 457 1.87 -11.32 -29.43
C GLY A 457 3.37 -10.99 -29.48
N ARG A 458 3.96 -10.64 -28.34
CA ARG A 458 5.41 -10.44 -28.23
C ARG A 458 6.11 -11.80 -28.42
N PRO A 459 7.28 -11.85 -29.09
CA PRO A 459 8.06 -13.08 -29.18
C PRO A 459 8.34 -13.67 -27.79
N GLY A 460 8.02 -14.95 -27.59
CA GLY A 460 8.18 -15.63 -26.29
C GLY A 460 7.00 -15.47 -25.33
N GLY A 461 6.08 -14.54 -25.61
CA GLY A 461 4.91 -14.25 -24.77
C GLY A 461 5.26 -13.78 -23.36
N PHE A 462 4.26 -13.73 -22.49
CA PHE A 462 4.43 -13.42 -21.06
C PHE A 462 3.50 -14.28 -20.20
N ILE A 463 3.82 -14.42 -18.91
CA ILE A 463 2.98 -15.17 -17.96
C ILE A 463 1.59 -14.55 -17.92
N GLY A 464 0.55 -15.39 -18.04
CA GLY A 464 -0.84 -14.97 -18.04
C GLY A 464 -1.41 -14.55 -19.41
N GLU A 465 -0.59 -14.48 -20.47
CA GLU A 465 -1.08 -14.06 -21.80
C GLU A 465 -2.18 -14.98 -22.36
N GLU A 466 -2.04 -16.29 -22.19
CA GLU A 466 -3.03 -17.28 -22.64
C GLU A 466 -4.34 -17.13 -21.86
N ALA A 467 -4.27 -17.03 -20.53
CA ALA A 467 -5.46 -16.81 -19.70
C ALA A 467 -6.19 -15.51 -20.06
N LEU A 468 -5.44 -14.43 -20.36
CA LEU A 468 -6.01 -13.18 -20.86
C LEU A 468 -6.68 -13.32 -22.23
N ALA A 469 -6.16 -14.18 -23.10
CA ALA A 469 -6.76 -14.43 -24.41
C ALA A 469 -8.06 -15.24 -24.28
N GLU A 470 -8.11 -16.18 -23.33
CA GLU A 470 -9.28 -17.02 -23.06
C GLU A 470 -10.39 -16.30 -22.28
N ALA A 471 -10.04 -15.32 -21.44
CA ALA A 471 -10.99 -14.60 -20.58
C ALA A 471 -12.08 -13.83 -21.36
N GLY A 472 -11.80 -13.41 -22.60
CA GLY A 472 -12.76 -12.68 -23.43
C GLY A 472 -13.05 -11.27 -22.92
N GLU A 473 -14.31 -10.82 -23.10
CA GLU A 473 -14.75 -9.49 -22.64
C GLU A 473 -14.95 -9.46 -21.11
N PRO A 474 -14.52 -8.39 -20.41
CA PRO A 474 -14.69 -8.27 -18.97
C PRO A 474 -16.16 -8.36 -18.51
N LEU A 475 -16.44 -9.18 -17.50
CA LEU A 475 -17.77 -9.25 -16.86
C LEU A 475 -18.00 -8.12 -15.87
N ARG A 476 -16.92 -7.56 -15.32
CA ARG A 476 -16.90 -6.39 -14.45
C ARG A 476 -15.83 -5.41 -14.92
N ARG A 477 -15.99 -4.14 -14.57
CA ARG A 477 -15.03 -3.08 -14.85
C ARG A 477 -14.82 -2.21 -13.61
N LEU A 478 -13.58 -1.82 -13.37
CA LEU A 478 -13.26 -0.76 -12.42
C LEU A 478 -13.66 0.58 -13.05
N VAL A 479 -14.51 1.33 -12.36
CA VAL A 479 -14.99 2.64 -12.80
C VAL A 479 -14.73 3.70 -11.73
N ALA A 480 -14.64 4.96 -12.15
CA ALA A 480 -14.72 6.09 -11.25
C ALA A 480 -16.18 6.54 -11.05
N ILE A 481 -16.51 6.90 -9.81
CA ILE A 481 -17.80 7.42 -9.37
C ILE A 481 -17.55 8.75 -8.68
N THR A 482 -18.33 9.78 -9.01
CA THR A 482 -18.42 11.01 -8.22
C THR A 482 -19.69 10.99 -7.37
N LEU A 483 -19.59 11.39 -6.10
CA LEU A 483 -20.72 11.48 -5.19
C LEU A 483 -21.25 12.90 -5.11
N ASP A 484 -22.57 13.05 -5.04
CA ASP A 484 -23.25 14.35 -5.06
C ASP A 484 -22.92 15.22 -3.81
N ASP A 485 -22.52 14.59 -2.70
CA ASP A 485 -21.94 15.30 -1.56
C ASP A 485 -20.41 15.16 -1.58
N PRO A 486 -19.67 16.27 -1.81
CA PRO A 486 -18.21 16.24 -1.86
C PRO A 486 -17.53 15.91 -0.53
N ARG A 487 -18.29 15.90 0.59
CA ARG A 487 -17.81 15.54 1.93
C ARG A 487 -18.16 14.11 2.32
N ALA A 488 -18.93 13.40 1.51
CA ALA A 488 -19.20 11.97 1.69
C ALA A 488 -18.05 11.17 1.06
N VAL A 489 -17.08 10.75 1.86
CA VAL A 489 -15.87 10.07 1.38
C VAL A 489 -15.93 8.59 1.71
N ALA A 490 -15.91 7.75 0.66
CA ALA A 490 -15.72 6.32 0.79
C ALA A 490 -14.24 5.99 1.07
N LEU A 491 -13.99 4.88 1.76
CA LEU A 491 -12.70 4.49 2.33
C LEU A 491 -12.20 3.14 1.80
N GLY A 492 -13.05 2.38 1.13
CA GLY A 492 -12.81 1.02 0.67
C GLY A 492 -13.79 0.02 1.28
N ASN A 493 -14.23 -0.95 0.47
CA ASN A 493 -15.21 -2.00 0.79
C ASN A 493 -16.66 -1.56 0.99
N GLU A 494 -16.98 -0.26 0.91
CA GLU A 494 -18.38 0.16 0.91
C GLU A 494 -19.15 -0.48 -0.25
N PRO A 495 -20.38 -0.97 -0.04
CA PRO A 495 -21.17 -1.57 -1.10
C PRO A 495 -21.69 -0.49 -2.07
N VAL A 496 -21.65 -0.81 -3.36
CA VAL A 496 -22.19 0.01 -4.44
C VAL A 496 -23.50 -0.59 -4.92
N ARG A 497 -24.54 0.24 -4.99
CA ARG A 497 -25.88 -0.13 -5.43
C ARG A 497 -26.20 0.54 -6.77
N ILE A 498 -26.76 -0.23 -7.70
CA ILE A 498 -27.23 0.24 -9.01
C ILE A 498 -28.66 -0.26 -9.20
N ALA A 499 -29.57 0.65 -9.53
CA ALA A 499 -30.99 0.34 -9.69
C ALA A 499 -31.63 -0.40 -8.49
N GLY A 500 -31.15 -0.12 -7.28
CA GLY A 500 -31.67 -0.73 -6.04
C GLY A 500 -31.00 -2.06 -5.64
N GLU A 501 -30.11 -2.61 -6.46
CA GLU A 501 -29.41 -3.88 -6.20
C GLU A 501 -27.92 -3.66 -5.94
N ILE A 502 -27.34 -4.42 -4.99
CA ILE A 502 -25.89 -4.37 -4.74
C ILE A 502 -25.16 -4.95 -5.96
N ALA A 503 -24.33 -4.11 -6.59
CA ALA A 503 -23.66 -4.42 -7.85
C ALA A 503 -22.14 -4.51 -7.69
N GLY A 504 -21.57 -3.95 -6.62
CA GLY A 504 -20.13 -3.88 -6.46
C GLY A 504 -19.67 -3.45 -5.08
N ARG A 505 -18.38 -3.19 -4.97
CA ARG A 505 -17.76 -2.59 -3.79
C ARG A 505 -16.75 -1.52 -4.20
N VAL A 506 -16.64 -0.50 -3.37
CA VAL A 506 -15.57 0.50 -3.46
C VAL A 506 -14.23 -0.17 -3.19
N THR A 507 -13.23 0.22 -3.96
CA THR A 507 -11.83 -0.17 -3.80
C THR A 507 -11.05 0.94 -3.10
N SER A 508 -11.10 2.14 -3.67
CA SER A 508 -10.53 3.37 -3.11
C SER A 508 -11.53 4.51 -3.12
N GLY A 509 -11.35 5.48 -2.21
CA GLY A 509 -12.09 6.75 -2.26
C GLY A 509 -11.31 7.90 -1.65
N GLY A 510 -11.76 9.12 -1.93
CA GLY A 510 -11.10 10.35 -1.47
C GLY A 510 -11.68 11.61 -2.11
N CYS A 511 -11.29 12.77 -1.60
CA CYS A 511 -11.69 14.06 -2.17
C CYS A 511 -10.85 14.38 -3.42
N GLY A 512 -11.48 14.73 -4.53
CA GLY A 512 -10.83 15.36 -5.68
C GLY A 512 -10.87 16.89 -5.55
N TYR A 513 -9.81 17.50 -5.00
CA TYR A 513 -9.81 18.94 -4.70
C TYR A 513 -9.76 19.85 -5.93
N THR A 514 -9.30 19.37 -7.08
CA THR A 514 -9.35 20.13 -8.34
C THR A 514 -10.74 20.07 -8.95
N VAL A 515 -11.37 18.89 -8.92
CA VAL A 515 -12.71 18.69 -9.49
C VAL A 515 -13.82 19.16 -8.54
N GLY A 516 -13.54 19.29 -7.25
CA GLY A 516 -14.50 19.71 -6.23
C GLY A 516 -15.49 18.63 -5.81
N GLU A 517 -15.19 17.36 -6.07
CA GLU A 517 -16.08 16.21 -5.90
C GLU A 517 -15.47 15.16 -4.99
N SER A 518 -16.30 14.33 -4.36
CA SER A 518 -15.84 13.09 -3.74
C SER A 518 -15.77 11.98 -4.78
N ILE A 519 -14.62 11.30 -4.87
CA ILE A 519 -14.33 10.28 -5.87
C ILE A 519 -14.25 8.92 -5.19
N ALA A 520 -14.88 7.91 -5.79
CA ALA A 520 -14.69 6.51 -5.45
C ALA A 520 -14.33 5.70 -6.70
N LEU A 521 -13.45 4.72 -6.55
CA LEU A 521 -13.20 3.69 -7.57
C LEU A 521 -13.93 2.42 -7.15
N ALA A 522 -14.64 1.76 -8.05
CA ALA A 522 -15.38 0.54 -7.74
C ALA A 522 -15.47 -0.41 -8.92
N TYR A 523 -15.40 -1.71 -8.64
CA TYR A 523 -15.76 -2.73 -9.63
C TYR A 523 -17.28 -2.84 -9.72
N VAL A 524 -17.83 -2.67 -10.92
CA VAL A 524 -19.26 -2.85 -11.22
C VAL A 524 -19.43 -3.79 -12.42
N PRO A 525 -20.60 -4.41 -12.63
CA PRO A 525 -20.83 -5.25 -13.79
C PRO A 525 -20.65 -4.44 -15.09
N ALA A 526 -20.02 -5.01 -16.10
CA ALA A 526 -19.66 -4.30 -17.32
C ALA A 526 -20.88 -3.75 -18.10
N GLY A 527 -22.07 -4.34 -17.92
CA GLY A 527 -23.30 -3.83 -18.53
C GLY A 527 -23.82 -2.52 -17.94
N VAL A 528 -23.25 -2.05 -16.82
CA VAL A 528 -23.66 -0.83 -16.10
C VAL A 528 -22.45 0.06 -15.75
N SER A 529 -21.34 -0.08 -16.47
CA SER A 529 -20.10 0.69 -16.25
C SER A 529 -20.03 1.97 -17.08
N GLU A 530 -21.07 2.32 -17.83
CA GLU A 530 -21.06 3.48 -18.73
C GLU A 530 -21.14 4.80 -17.96
N PRO A 531 -20.38 5.84 -18.35
CA PRO A 531 -20.51 7.17 -17.79
C PRO A 531 -21.95 7.70 -17.86
N GLY A 532 -22.40 8.33 -16.78
CA GLY A 532 -23.78 8.79 -16.60
C GLY A 532 -24.69 7.76 -15.91
N THR A 533 -24.21 6.55 -15.64
CA THR A 533 -24.98 5.56 -14.85
C THR A 533 -25.16 6.05 -13.41
N PRO A 534 -26.41 6.20 -12.92
CA PRO A 534 -26.67 6.57 -11.53
C PRO A 534 -26.33 5.41 -10.58
N VAL A 535 -25.68 5.73 -9.47
CA VAL A 535 -25.26 4.77 -8.45
C VAL A 535 -25.52 5.33 -7.05
N GLU A 536 -25.50 4.46 -6.05
CA GLU A 536 -25.48 4.85 -4.64
C GLU A 536 -24.40 4.07 -3.91
N ILE A 537 -23.72 4.70 -2.95
CA ILE A 537 -22.70 4.06 -2.10
C ILE A 537 -23.16 4.17 -0.65
N ASP A 538 -23.13 3.05 0.09
CA ASP A 538 -23.42 3.06 1.53
C ASP A 538 -22.20 3.54 2.31
N ILE A 539 -22.30 4.74 2.87
CA ILE A 539 -21.29 5.32 3.74
C ILE A 539 -21.85 5.37 5.15
N PHE A 540 -21.45 4.41 5.98
CA PHE A 540 -21.85 4.28 7.40
C PHE A 540 -23.38 4.24 7.62
N GLY A 541 -24.10 3.52 6.77
CA GLY A 541 -25.55 3.33 6.83
C GLY A 541 -26.38 4.36 6.05
N GLU A 542 -25.71 5.32 5.39
CA GLU A 542 -26.35 6.33 4.53
C GLU A 542 -26.03 6.02 3.06
N TRP A 543 -27.06 5.81 2.24
CA TRP A 543 -26.91 5.69 0.79
C TRP A 543 -26.72 7.07 0.17
N VAL A 544 -25.49 7.36 -0.28
CA VAL A 544 -25.13 8.61 -0.93
C VAL A 544 -25.20 8.42 -2.44
N THR A 545 -25.95 9.29 -3.12
CA THR A 545 -26.10 9.26 -4.57
C THR A 545 -24.83 9.71 -5.27
N GLY A 546 -24.58 9.12 -6.43
CA GLY A 546 -23.47 9.47 -7.29
C GLY A 546 -23.67 9.00 -8.72
N THR A 547 -22.65 9.22 -9.54
CA THR A 547 -22.70 8.92 -10.97
C THR A 547 -21.38 8.31 -11.42
N VAL A 548 -21.44 7.26 -12.24
CA VAL A 548 -20.24 6.76 -12.96
C VAL A 548 -19.75 7.84 -13.91
N VAL A 549 -18.45 8.16 -13.87
CA VAL A 549 -17.86 9.22 -14.68
C VAL A 549 -16.78 8.69 -15.62
N GLN A 550 -16.53 9.45 -16.69
CA GLN A 550 -15.43 9.16 -17.60
C GLN A 550 -14.09 9.43 -16.91
N GLU A 551 -13.19 8.45 -16.98
CA GLU A 551 -11.81 8.60 -16.51
C GLU A 551 -10.86 9.09 -17.62
N PRO A 552 -9.78 9.81 -17.25
CA PRO A 552 -9.56 10.42 -15.93
C PRO A 552 -10.41 11.69 -15.77
N LEU A 553 -10.74 12.06 -14.53
CA LEU A 553 -11.53 13.27 -14.26
C LEU A 553 -10.72 14.55 -14.51
N TYR A 554 -9.39 14.48 -14.36
CA TYR A 554 -8.48 15.59 -14.55
C TYR A 554 -7.51 15.35 -15.71
N ASP A 555 -7.36 16.35 -16.59
CA ASP A 555 -6.47 16.33 -17.77
C ASP A 555 -6.56 15.02 -18.59
N PRO A 556 -7.73 14.72 -19.20
CA PRO A 556 -7.94 13.49 -19.97
C PRO A 556 -7.07 13.38 -21.23
N ALA A 557 -6.65 14.51 -21.79
CA ALA A 557 -5.71 14.52 -22.90
C ALA A 557 -4.25 14.24 -22.47
N GLY A 558 -3.95 14.33 -21.16
CA GLY A 558 -2.61 14.15 -20.61
C GLY A 558 -1.64 15.24 -21.09
N GLU A 559 -2.13 16.46 -21.30
CA GLU A 559 -1.35 17.58 -21.80
C GLU A 559 -0.31 18.04 -20.78
N ARG A 560 -0.66 18.03 -19.48
CA ARG A 560 0.23 18.52 -18.41
C ARG A 560 1.43 17.60 -18.19
N LEU A 561 1.25 16.30 -18.39
CA LEU A 561 2.33 15.31 -18.35
C LEU A 561 3.38 15.57 -19.44
N ARG A 562 2.92 16.01 -20.62
CA ARG A 562 3.72 16.16 -21.83
C ARG A 562 4.22 17.59 -22.09
N ALA A 563 3.75 18.55 -21.29
CA ALA A 563 4.10 19.97 -21.34
C ALA A 563 5.60 20.24 -21.17
#